data_AF-A0A9D8CPM7-F1
#
_entry.id   AF-A0A9D8CPM7-F1
#
_cell.length_a   1.000
_cell.length_b   1.000
_cell.length_c   1.000
_cell.angle_alpha   90.00
_cell.angle_beta   90.00
_cell.angle_gamma   90.00
#
_symmetry.space_group_name_H-M   'P 1'
#
loop_
_entity.id
_entity.type
_entity.pdbx_description
1 polymer ?
#
loop_
_entity_poly.entity_id
_entity_poly.type
_entity_poly.pdbx_seq_one_letter_code
_entity_poly.pdbx_strand_id
1 'polypeptide(L)'
;MAEPALPQAGTPNGQPAGAAAGTPTAPSAPSARRDPSYCRAPADIYATAARRVAARAAASYLDQVQLTPLELLHHHEHATKFANAGTTLTAAVQQVAIEQVKATGQSVSERVRELFTYTDAALVLSKSLSEAQASSPALTVERLNELAASEDTKPAYAALAKHLADATTWPQKIERIVALLAPALSAPAEILLDELLAEVMNRPAALNAVLDPAATAEARIILLIAMLRREPIPGEPSPLRDLVAGVLARRELPICRIAMTTLALRDLATSHRLTSSKPDEELGGIRRVAAAFGKGGLKVSDEMVNKFIEKRYSRAVTMETLPELVSQSAPLAFKIDRLVELVDQVVGATPREVLLKYLKFLFEQRDFEKDIMTGKDDATVEAKLEAMIKRFENSTMPQTRRAHYLEQLRGVLNKIRSGDRRNGGRAGAAAADYVMFDGERVPLRNWSTVGLLFGPVAAQLKPDQKLRVVVRVRTDRGPLQFDAEATVVRSQDGEVAAKYQCVNQSHDKGP
;
A
#
# COMPACT_ATOMS: atom_id res chain seq x y z
N MET A 1 -29.49 -75.79 34.13
CA MET A 1 -29.81 -75.77 35.58
C MET A 1 -28.88 -74.75 36.24
N ALA A 2 -29.49 -73.70 36.78
CA ALA A 2 -29.03 -72.82 37.85
C ALA A 2 -27.60 -72.22 37.83
N GLU A 3 -27.55 -70.91 37.54
CA GLU A 3 -26.83 -69.84 38.27
C GLU A 3 -26.91 -69.98 39.82
N PRO A 4 -26.35 -69.10 40.68
CA PRO A 4 -25.33 -68.03 40.53
C PRO A 4 -24.37 -67.92 41.77
N ALA A 5 -23.58 -66.82 41.83
CA ALA A 5 -23.44 -65.90 42.98
C ALA A 5 -22.03 -65.61 43.55
N LEU A 6 -21.67 -64.31 43.42
CA LEU A 6 -20.79 -63.41 44.20
C LEU A 6 -20.95 -63.52 45.75
N PRO A 7 -20.36 -62.64 46.60
CA PRO A 7 -19.05 -61.94 46.66
C PRO A 7 -18.38 -61.99 48.07
N GLN A 8 -17.23 -61.34 48.29
CA GLN A 8 -17.01 -60.27 49.31
C GLN A 8 -15.57 -60.14 49.86
N ALA A 9 -15.30 -58.91 50.32
CA ALA A 9 -14.05 -58.28 50.69
C ALA A 9 -13.42 -58.77 52.01
N GLY A 10 -12.12 -58.50 52.16
CA GLY A 10 -11.42 -58.52 53.43
C GLY A 10 -10.04 -57.86 53.33
N THR A 11 -9.90 -56.66 53.89
CA THR A 11 -8.63 -56.09 54.39
C THR A 11 -8.57 -56.31 55.90
N PRO A 12 -7.39 -56.53 56.51
CA PRO A 12 -6.75 -55.39 57.19
C PRO A 12 -5.20 -55.39 57.25
N ASN A 13 -4.67 -54.16 57.30
CA ASN A 13 -3.48 -53.65 58.00
C ASN A 13 -2.25 -54.53 58.30
N GLY A 14 -1.09 -54.05 57.83
CA GLY A 14 0.24 -54.35 58.38
C GLY A 14 1.33 -53.49 57.74
N GLN A 15 1.60 -52.31 58.30
CA GLN A 15 2.87 -51.55 58.16
C GLN A 15 3.68 -51.74 59.45
N PRO A 16 5.00 -51.40 59.54
CA PRO A 16 5.92 -50.91 58.51
C PRO A 16 7.33 -51.57 58.55
N ALA A 17 8.14 -51.43 57.49
CA ALA A 17 9.60 -51.45 57.60
C ALA A 17 10.27 -50.83 56.36
N GLY A 18 11.26 -49.95 56.60
CA GLY A 18 12.44 -49.83 55.75
C GLY A 18 12.43 -48.74 54.68
N ALA A 19 13.08 -47.63 55.00
CA ALA A 19 13.38 -46.51 54.12
C ALA A 19 14.39 -46.87 53.00
N ALA A 20 14.14 -46.34 51.80
CA ALA A 20 15.19 -45.95 50.86
C ALA A 20 14.70 -44.73 50.08
N ALA A 21 15.31 -43.57 50.37
CA ALA A 21 15.01 -42.29 49.75
C ALA A 21 15.42 -42.31 48.27
N GLY A 22 14.44 -42.36 47.38
CA GLY A 22 14.61 -42.07 45.95
C GLY A 22 14.72 -40.56 45.74
N THR A 23 15.83 -40.14 45.14
CA THR A 23 16.07 -38.77 44.67
C THR A 23 14.95 -38.34 43.71
N PRO A 24 14.29 -37.18 43.90
CA PRO A 24 13.31 -36.72 42.94
C PRO A 24 14.02 -36.28 41.65
N THR A 25 13.88 -37.09 40.60
CA THR A 25 14.21 -36.70 39.23
C THR A 25 13.46 -35.41 38.89
N ALA A 26 14.24 -34.35 38.65
CA ALA A 26 13.75 -33.07 38.20
C ALA A 26 12.88 -33.23 36.93
N PRO A 27 11.77 -32.48 36.80
CA PRO A 27 10.95 -32.52 35.60
C PRO A 27 11.78 -32.04 34.41
N SER A 28 11.86 -32.88 33.38
CA SER A 28 12.51 -32.57 32.11
C SER A 28 11.97 -31.26 31.54
N ALA A 29 12.86 -30.28 31.37
CA ALA A 29 12.54 -28.99 30.77
C ALA A 29 11.87 -29.18 29.39
N PRO A 30 10.89 -28.32 29.02
CA PRO A 30 10.26 -28.38 27.71
C PRO A 30 11.32 -28.15 26.62
N SER A 31 11.35 -29.01 25.61
CA SER A 31 12.28 -28.92 24.49
C SER A 31 12.22 -27.53 23.86
N ALA A 32 13.25 -26.72 24.09
CA ALA A 32 13.39 -25.41 23.46
C ALA A 32 13.25 -25.59 21.93
N ARG A 33 12.32 -24.85 21.32
CA ARG A 33 12.13 -24.85 19.86
C ARG A 33 13.48 -24.60 19.20
N ARG A 34 13.96 -25.55 18.39
CA ARG A 34 15.20 -25.38 17.62
C ARG A 34 14.96 -24.27 16.60
N ASP A 35 15.71 -23.18 16.71
CA ASP A 35 15.79 -22.22 15.61
C ASP A 35 16.72 -22.81 14.53
N PRO A 36 16.20 -23.20 13.35
CA PRO A 36 17.01 -23.82 12.31
C PRO A 36 18.02 -22.85 11.67
N SER A 37 17.93 -21.55 11.97
CA SER A 37 18.89 -20.54 11.50
C SER A 37 20.18 -20.47 12.35
N TYR A 38 20.19 -21.16 13.50
CA TYR A 38 21.31 -21.20 14.42
C TYR A 38 22.18 -22.44 14.20
N CYS A 39 23.46 -22.24 13.86
CA CYS A 39 24.41 -23.35 13.73
C CYS A 39 24.87 -23.83 15.12
N ARG A 40 24.86 -25.13 15.41
CA ARG A 40 25.42 -25.70 16.66
C ARG A 40 26.67 -26.53 16.40
N ALA A 41 26.80 -27.02 15.17
CA ALA A 41 27.91 -27.80 14.67
C ALA A 41 28.25 -27.39 13.24
N PRO A 42 29.44 -27.78 12.72
CA PRO A 42 29.83 -27.50 11.34
C PRO A 42 28.80 -27.95 10.29
N ALA A 43 28.12 -29.08 10.52
CA ALA A 43 27.11 -29.60 9.59
C ALA A 43 25.91 -28.67 9.41
N ASP A 44 25.59 -27.84 10.41
CA ASP A 44 24.41 -26.98 10.38
C ASP A 44 24.54 -25.82 9.39
N ILE A 45 25.76 -25.47 8.96
CA ILE A 45 25.97 -24.43 7.93
C ILE A 45 25.31 -24.77 6.60
N TYR A 46 25.10 -26.07 6.34
CA TYR A 46 24.46 -26.59 5.14
C TYR A 46 22.94 -26.55 5.21
N ALA A 47 22.33 -26.31 6.37
CA ALA A 47 20.88 -26.24 6.51
C ALA A 47 20.31 -25.05 5.73
N THR A 48 19.14 -25.22 5.09
CA THR A 48 18.50 -24.21 4.23
C THR A 48 18.32 -22.86 4.96
N ALA A 49 17.97 -22.89 6.25
CA ALA A 49 17.84 -21.68 7.07
C ALA A 49 19.20 -21.00 7.35
N ALA A 50 20.26 -21.76 7.62
CA ALA A 50 21.61 -21.23 7.79
C ALA A 50 22.17 -20.62 6.49
N ARG A 51 21.95 -21.29 5.34
CA ARG A 51 22.32 -20.75 4.02
C ARG A 51 21.63 -19.42 3.72
N ARG A 52 20.37 -19.23 4.15
CA ARG A 52 19.66 -17.94 4.02
C ARG A 52 20.26 -16.83 4.89
N VAL A 53 20.76 -17.16 6.09
CA VAL A 53 21.48 -16.21 6.95
C VAL A 53 22.82 -15.84 6.31
N ALA A 54 23.59 -16.84 5.88
CA ALA A 54 24.84 -16.65 5.16
C ALA A 54 24.67 -15.81 3.89
N ALA A 55 23.59 -16.02 3.14
CA ALA A 55 23.25 -15.25 1.95
C ALA A 55 23.11 -13.74 2.24
N ARG A 56 22.53 -13.37 3.39
CA ARG A 56 22.40 -11.96 3.78
C ARG A 56 23.74 -11.40 4.25
N ALA A 57 24.45 -12.15 5.09
CA ALA A 57 25.73 -11.73 5.65
C ALA A 57 26.81 -11.53 4.57
N ALA A 58 26.80 -12.37 3.53
CA ALA A 58 27.75 -12.33 2.41
C ALA A 58 27.17 -11.70 1.13
N ALA A 59 26.01 -11.01 1.22
CA ALA A 59 25.27 -10.52 0.04
C ALA A 59 26.14 -9.70 -0.92
N SER A 60 26.93 -8.74 -0.41
CA SER A 60 27.80 -7.89 -1.24
C SER A 60 28.78 -8.71 -2.08
N TYR A 61 29.44 -9.69 -1.46
CA TYR A 61 30.37 -10.58 -2.16
C TYR A 61 29.64 -11.46 -3.17
N LEU A 62 28.58 -12.14 -2.73
CA LEU A 62 27.81 -13.07 -3.56
C LEU A 62 27.22 -12.38 -4.80
N ASP A 63 26.72 -11.15 -4.65
CA ASP A 63 26.18 -10.37 -5.77
C ASP A 63 27.30 -9.93 -6.72
N GLN A 64 28.48 -9.54 -6.21
CA GLN A 64 29.64 -9.15 -7.02
C GLN A 64 30.16 -10.29 -7.90
N VAL A 65 30.28 -11.50 -7.34
CA VAL A 65 30.77 -12.68 -8.07
C VAL A 65 29.65 -13.55 -8.67
N GLN A 66 28.40 -13.08 -8.57
CA GLN A 66 27.18 -13.77 -9.00
C GLN A 66 27.05 -15.22 -8.52
N LEU A 67 27.33 -15.48 -7.24
CA LEU A 67 27.26 -16.82 -6.64
C LEU A 67 26.04 -16.99 -5.72
N THR A 68 25.57 -18.22 -5.60
CA THR A 68 24.64 -18.64 -4.54
C THR A 68 25.40 -19.15 -3.31
N PRO A 69 24.79 -19.12 -2.11
CA PRO A 69 25.31 -19.80 -0.93
C PRO A 69 25.61 -21.28 -1.17
N LEU A 70 24.76 -21.98 -1.94
CA LEU A 70 24.98 -23.37 -2.31
C LEU A 70 26.30 -23.55 -3.09
N GLU A 71 26.53 -22.76 -4.14
CA GLU A 71 27.78 -22.79 -4.91
C GLU A 71 29.00 -22.46 -4.05
N LEU A 72 28.87 -21.47 -3.17
CA LEU A 72 29.95 -21.07 -2.26
C LEU A 72 30.36 -22.22 -1.31
N LEU A 73 29.39 -22.98 -0.78
CA LEU A 73 29.65 -24.06 0.17
C LEU A 73 30.13 -25.36 -0.49
N HIS A 74 29.75 -25.62 -1.74
CA HIS A 74 29.98 -26.91 -2.40
C HIS A 74 31.00 -26.88 -3.54
N HIS A 75 31.56 -25.73 -3.90
CA HIS A 75 32.63 -25.60 -4.90
C HIS A 75 33.91 -25.04 -4.27
N HIS A 76 34.98 -25.84 -4.25
CA HIS A 76 36.20 -25.54 -3.52
C HIS A 76 36.86 -24.23 -3.95
N GLU A 77 36.89 -23.95 -5.26
CA GLU A 77 37.50 -22.71 -5.77
C GLU A 77 36.73 -21.47 -5.30
N HIS A 78 35.40 -21.55 -5.23
CA HIS A 78 34.56 -20.45 -4.76
C HIS A 78 34.73 -20.25 -3.24
N ALA A 79 34.72 -21.34 -2.47
CA ALA A 79 34.99 -21.34 -1.04
C ALA A 79 36.37 -20.72 -0.72
N THR A 80 37.40 -21.13 -1.47
CA THR A 80 38.78 -20.65 -1.30
C THR A 80 38.90 -19.17 -1.65
N LYS A 81 38.30 -18.72 -2.76
CA LYS A 81 38.27 -17.29 -3.12
C LYS A 81 37.61 -16.44 -2.03
N PHE A 82 36.52 -16.93 -1.42
CA PHE A 82 35.86 -16.22 -0.33
C PHE A 82 36.69 -16.23 0.97
N ALA A 83 37.31 -17.36 1.31
CA ALA A 83 38.22 -17.46 2.45
C ALA A 83 39.43 -16.51 2.31
N ASN A 84 39.92 -16.35 1.08
CA ASN A 84 41.02 -15.45 0.76
C ASN A 84 40.57 -13.99 0.54
N ALA A 85 39.27 -13.68 0.61
CA ALA A 85 38.73 -12.33 0.40
C ALA A 85 38.97 -11.37 1.59
N GLY A 86 40.03 -11.62 2.37
CA GLY A 86 40.50 -10.79 3.47
C GLY A 86 39.42 -10.53 4.52
N THR A 87 39.11 -9.25 4.73
CA THR A 87 38.13 -8.80 5.73
C THR A 87 36.69 -9.16 5.39
N THR A 88 36.39 -9.57 4.15
CA THR A 88 35.04 -9.89 3.69
C THR A 88 34.45 -11.09 4.43
N LEU A 89 35.22 -12.20 4.54
CA LEU A 89 34.79 -13.38 5.31
C LEU A 89 34.58 -13.01 6.78
N THR A 90 35.53 -12.28 7.37
CA THR A 90 35.44 -11.83 8.77
C THR A 90 34.19 -11.00 9.03
N ALA A 91 33.87 -10.06 8.13
CA ALA A 91 32.67 -9.25 8.24
C ALA A 91 31.39 -10.09 8.12
N ALA A 92 31.34 -11.04 7.19
CA ALA A 92 30.21 -11.95 7.05
C ALA A 92 30.04 -12.83 8.31
N VAL A 93 31.11 -13.44 8.81
CA VAL A 93 31.09 -14.25 10.04
C VAL A 93 30.62 -13.42 11.25
N GLN A 94 31.09 -12.19 11.40
CA GLN A 94 30.65 -11.28 12.45
C GLN A 94 29.16 -10.95 12.35
N GLN A 95 28.63 -10.69 11.14
CA GLN A 95 27.18 -10.47 10.94
C GLN A 95 26.36 -11.69 11.34
N VAL A 96 26.78 -12.89 10.93
CA VAL A 96 26.12 -14.14 11.36
C VAL A 96 26.17 -14.30 12.87
N ALA A 97 27.31 -14.00 13.50
CA ALA A 97 27.45 -14.05 14.96
C ALA A 97 26.46 -13.09 15.65
N ILE A 98 26.37 -11.84 15.20
CA ILE A 98 25.44 -10.84 15.76
C ILE A 98 23.97 -11.29 15.63
N GLU A 99 23.60 -11.91 14.50
CA GLU A 99 22.25 -12.46 14.33
C GLU A 99 21.99 -13.61 15.31
N GLN A 100 22.98 -14.49 15.51
CA GLN A 100 22.83 -15.71 16.31
C GLN A 100 22.95 -15.49 17.83
N VAL A 101 23.75 -14.51 18.30
CA VAL A 101 23.91 -14.27 19.75
C VAL A 101 22.61 -13.87 20.45
N LYS A 102 21.67 -13.26 19.70
CA LYS A 102 20.33 -12.90 20.19
C LYS A 102 19.55 -14.12 20.68
N ALA A 103 19.81 -15.30 20.13
CA ALA A 103 19.15 -16.54 20.50
C ALA A 103 19.89 -17.33 21.60
N THR A 104 21.18 -17.06 21.81
CA THR A 104 22.06 -17.92 22.64
C THR A 104 22.54 -17.30 23.93
N GLY A 105 22.57 -15.98 24.04
CA GLY A 105 23.11 -15.27 25.21
C GLY A 105 24.65 -15.31 25.37
N GLN A 106 25.38 -16.02 24.50
CA GLN A 106 26.85 -16.01 24.43
C GLN A 106 27.41 -14.67 23.93
N SER A 107 28.70 -14.40 24.17
CA SER A 107 29.34 -13.20 23.62
C SER A 107 29.55 -13.30 22.11
N VAL A 108 29.51 -12.16 21.40
CA VAL A 108 29.77 -12.11 19.95
C VAL A 108 31.16 -12.66 19.63
N SER A 109 32.17 -12.35 20.45
CA SER A 109 33.55 -12.79 20.24
C SER A 109 33.71 -14.31 20.35
N GLU A 110 33.05 -14.96 21.32
CA GLU A 110 33.04 -16.43 21.42
C GLU A 110 32.38 -17.03 20.18
N ARG A 111 31.23 -16.49 19.78
CA ARG A 111 30.49 -17.00 18.64
C ARG A 111 31.24 -16.86 17.32
N VAL A 112 31.96 -15.75 17.13
CA VAL A 112 32.81 -15.55 15.95
C VAL A 112 33.89 -16.63 15.85
N ARG A 113 34.53 -17.00 16.96
CA ARG A 113 35.54 -18.08 16.97
C ARG A 113 34.94 -19.42 16.59
N GLU A 114 33.78 -19.77 17.13
CA GLU A 114 33.08 -21.01 16.77
C GLU A 114 32.71 -21.05 15.28
N LEU A 115 32.17 -19.95 14.75
CA LEU A 115 31.79 -19.87 13.34
C LEU A 115 33.00 -19.98 12.42
N PHE A 116 34.17 -19.46 12.79
CA PHE A 116 35.40 -19.68 12.01
C PHE A 116 35.80 -21.15 11.96
N THR A 117 35.71 -21.87 13.09
CA THR A 117 35.92 -23.33 13.09
C THR A 117 34.95 -24.05 12.14
N TYR A 118 33.71 -23.56 12.02
CA TYR A 118 32.73 -24.14 11.09
C TYR A 118 33.05 -23.80 9.64
N THR A 119 33.52 -22.58 9.35
CA THR A 119 33.93 -22.20 7.99
C THR A 119 35.16 -23.00 7.53
N ASP A 120 36.11 -23.26 8.42
CA ASP A 120 37.29 -24.08 8.12
C ASP A 120 36.89 -25.52 7.80
N ALA A 121 35.99 -26.10 8.60
CA ALA A 121 35.43 -27.42 8.33
C ALA A 121 34.66 -27.47 7.00
N ALA A 122 33.90 -26.42 6.67
CA ALA A 122 33.21 -26.31 5.39
C ALA A 122 34.20 -26.20 4.22
N LEU A 123 35.30 -25.47 4.37
CA LEU A 123 36.35 -25.37 3.35
C LEU A 123 37.01 -26.74 3.07
N VAL A 124 37.35 -27.49 4.11
CA VAL A 124 37.90 -28.86 3.98
C VAL A 124 36.91 -29.79 3.27
N LEU A 125 35.63 -29.74 3.65
CA LEU A 125 34.59 -30.56 3.02
C LEU A 125 34.32 -30.16 1.56
N SER A 126 34.32 -28.86 1.24
CA SER A 126 34.18 -28.39 -0.14
C SER A 126 35.29 -28.92 -1.05
N LYS A 127 36.52 -29.04 -0.51
CA LYS A 127 37.67 -29.60 -1.21
C LYS A 127 37.46 -31.06 -1.54
N SER A 128 37.14 -31.89 -0.54
CA SER A 128 36.94 -33.33 -0.75
C SER A 128 35.77 -33.61 -1.72
N LEU A 129 34.68 -32.85 -1.62
CA LEU A 129 33.56 -32.94 -2.55
C LEU A 129 33.96 -32.54 -3.97
N SER A 130 34.73 -31.47 -4.14
CA SER A 130 35.19 -31.02 -5.47
C SER A 130 36.16 -32.01 -6.10
N GLU A 131 37.07 -32.60 -5.32
CA GLU A 131 37.98 -33.66 -5.77
C GLU A 131 37.18 -34.91 -6.21
N ALA A 132 36.18 -35.32 -5.43
CA ALA A 132 35.29 -36.42 -5.79
C ALA A 132 34.48 -36.13 -7.08
N GLN A 133 34.16 -34.86 -7.35
CA GLN A 133 33.47 -34.46 -8.57
C GLN A 133 34.40 -34.16 -9.74
N ALA A 134 35.72 -34.02 -9.56
CA ALA A 134 36.64 -33.58 -10.61
C ALA A 134 36.61 -34.52 -11.83
N SER A 135 36.66 -35.83 -11.59
CA SER A 135 36.60 -36.88 -12.61
C SER A 135 35.18 -37.33 -12.97
N SER A 136 34.15 -36.81 -12.30
CA SER A 136 32.75 -37.14 -12.61
C SER A 136 32.36 -36.62 -14.00
N PRO A 137 31.52 -37.37 -14.74
CA PRO A 137 30.95 -36.91 -16.02
C PRO A 137 30.10 -35.65 -15.82
N ALA A 138 29.73 -35.01 -16.95
CA ALA A 138 28.81 -33.88 -16.93
C ALA A 138 27.49 -34.25 -16.25
N LEU A 139 26.90 -33.31 -15.51
CA LEU A 139 25.65 -33.55 -14.80
C LEU A 139 24.48 -33.69 -15.79
N THR A 140 23.86 -34.88 -15.80
CA THR A 140 22.60 -35.16 -16.49
C THR A 140 21.46 -35.35 -15.49
N VAL A 141 20.22 -35.45 -15.97
CA VAL A 141 19.04 -35.69 -15.14
C VAL A 141 19.13 -37.06 -14.45
N GLU A 142 19.60 -38.08 -15.17
CA GLU A 142 19.79 -39.44 -14.66
C GLU A 142 20.81 -39.42 -13.52
N ARG A 143 21.95 -38.76 -13.73
CA ARG A 143 22.99 -38.65 -12.70
C ARG A 143 22.51 -37.86 -11.49
N LEU A 144 21.74 -36.80 -11.70
CA LEU A 144 21.17 -36.03 -10.59
C LEU A 144 20.16 -36.87 -9.80
N ASN A 145 19.34 -37.69 -10.47
CA ASN A 145 18.43 -38.63 -9.81
C ASN A 145 19.17 -39.66 -8.97
N GLU A 146 20.26 -40.23 -9.49
CA GLU A 146 21.11 -41.17 -8.75
C GLU A 146 21.69 -40.52 -7.48
N LEU A 147 22.24 -39.31 -7.61
CA LEU A 147 22.85 -38.60 -6.48
C LEU A 147 21.80 -38.18 -5.43
N ALA A 148 20.61 -37.77 -5.87
CA ALA A 148 19.52 -37.35 -5.01
C ALA A 148 18.80 -38.52 -4.31
N ALA A 149 19.05 -39.77 -4.71
CA ALA A 149 18.54 -40.95 -4.02
C ALA A 149 19.25 -41.23 -2.69
N SER A 150 20.42 -40.61 -2.45
CA SER A 150 21.14 -40.70 -1.18
C SER A 150 20.53 -39.79 -0.12
N GLU A 151 20.60 -40.21 1.15
CA GLU A 151 20.25 -39.34 2.28
C GLU A 151 21.23 -38.16 2.42
N ASP A 152 22.50 -38.34 2.03
CA ASP A 152 23.45 -37.24 1.99
C ASP A 152 23.30 -36.46 0.68
N THR A 153 22.78 -35.25 0.78
CA THR A 153 22.57 -34.34 -0.37
C THR A 153 23.84 -33.61 -0.82
N LYS A 154 24.91 -33.62 -0.01
CA LYS A 154 26.14 -32.86 -0.32
C LYS A 154 26.81 -33.27 -1.64
N PRO A 155 26.91 -34.56 -2.00
CA PRO A 155 27.43 -34.95 -3.32
C PRO A 155 26.58 -34.43 -4.49
N ALA A 156 25.25 -34.40 -4.34
CA ALA A 156 24.35 -33.85 -5.34
C ALA A 156 24.54 -32.33 -5.49
N TYR A 157 24.65 -31.61 -4.37
CA TYR A 157 24.93 -30.17 -4.38
C TYR A 157 26.31 -29.83 -4.95
N ALA A 158 27.34 -30.64 -4.66
CA ALA A 158 28.66 -30.47 -5.28
C ALA A 158 28.62 -30.68 -6.80
N ALA A 159 27.86 -31.68 -7.28
CA ALA A 159 27.66 -31.88 -8.71
C ALA A 159 26.91 -30.71 -9.37
N LEU A 160 25.88 -30.17 -8.70
CA LEU A 160 25.16 -28.97 -9.15
C LEU A 160 26.07 -27.74 -9.18
N ALA A 161 26.89 -27.54 -8.15
CA ALA A 161 27.84 -26.43 -8.10
C ALA A 161 28.90 -26.53 -9.22
N LYS A 162 29.44 -27.74 -9.48
CA LYS A 162 30.31 -28.00 -10.64
C LYS A 162 29.59 -27.70 -11.95
N HIS A 163 28.33 -28.12 -12.10
CA HIS A 163 27.54 -27.87 -13.30
C HIS A 163 27.30 -26.37 -13.56
N LEU A 164 27.21 -25.55 -12.50
CA LEU A 164 27.05 -24.10 -12.60
C LEU A 164 28.36 -23.31 -12.71
N ALA A 165 29.51 -23.92 -12.44
CA ALA A 165 30.80 -23.23 -12.36
C ALA A 165 31.16 -22.45 -13.64
N ASP A 166 30.81 -22.98 -14.82
CA ASP A 166 31.08 -22.30 -16.10
C ASP A 166 30.03 -21.23 -16.47
N ALA A 167 28.91 -21.14 -15.74
CA ALA A 167 27.89 -20.12 -15.96
C ALA A 167 28.27 -18.86 -15.18
N THR A 168 28.79 -17.85 -15.88
CA THR A 168 29.29 -16.61 -15.27
C THR A 168 28.22 -15.54 -15.09
N THR A 169 27.02 -15.76 -15.63
CA THR A 169 25.90 -14.81 -15.54
C THR A 169 24.63 -15.45 -14.96
N TRP A 170 23.80 -14.66 -14.28
CA TRP A 170 22.50 -15.13 -13.76
C TRP A 170 21.60 -15.77 -14.82
N PRO A 171 21.41 -15.21 -16.04
CA PRO A 171 20.65 -15.87 -17.10
C PRO A 171 21.17 -17.27 -17.43
N GLN A 172 22.48 -17.43 -17.63
CA GLN A 172 23.08 -18.75 -17.92
C GLN A 172 22.84 -19.74 -16.79
N LYS A 173 22.93 -19.30 -15.52
CA LYS A 173 22.65 -20.18 -14.37
C LYS A 173 21.19 -20.62 -14.34
N ILE A 174 20.27 -19.69 -14.56
CA ILE A 174 18.83 -20.00 -14.61
C ILE A 174 18.54 -20.97 -15.75
N GLU A 175 19.10 -20.75 -16.94
CA GLU A 175 18.95 -21.64 -18.10
C GLU A 175 19.45 -23.06 -17.80
N ARG A 176 20.63 -23.20 -17.18
CA ARG A 176 21.18 -24.50 -16.77
C ARG A 176 20.32 -25.21 -15.73
N ILE A 177 19.84 -24.49 -14.71
CA ILE A 177 18.95 -25.05 -13.68
C ILE A 177 17.63 -25.52 -14.31
N VAL A 178 17.03 -24.69 -15.17
CA VAL A 178 15.77 -25.01 -15.84
C VAL A 178 15.92 -26.19 -16.79
N ALA A 179 17.05 -26.31 -17.49
CA ALA A 179 17.32 -27.46 -18.36
C ALA A 179 17.29 -28.80 -17.61
N LEU A 180 17.71 -28.82 -16.34
CA LEU A 180 17.67 -30.01 -15.48
C LEU A 180 16.25 -30.32 -14.95
N LEU A 181 15.31 -29.37 -14.99
CA LEU A 181 13.89 -29.57 -14.62
C LEU A 181 13.08 -30.30 -15.71
N ALA A 182 13.68 -31.29 -16.36
CA ALA A 182 13.09 -32.10 -17.43
C ALA A 182 12.14 -33.19 -16.90
N PRO A 183 11.12 -33.65 -17.66
CA PRO A 183 10.06 -34.54 -17.16
C PRO A 183 10.53 -35.81 -16.41
N ALA A 184 11.70 -36.35 -16.76
CA ALA A 184 12.29 -37.54 -16.12
C ALA A 184 12.90 -37.30 -14.73
N LEU A 185 12.91 -36.06 -14.23
CA LEU A 185 13.47 -35.71 -12.93
C LEU A 185 12.67 -36.34 -11.77
N SER A 186 13.38 -36.97 -10.84
CA SER A 186 12.81 -37.57 -9.63
C SER A 186 12.40 -36.51 -8.60
N ALA A 187 11.47 -36.87 -7.71
CA ALA A 187 11.01 -35.95 -6.68
C ALA A 187 12.12 -35.46 -5.72
N PRO A 188 13.06 -36.31 -5.23
CA PRO A 188 14.19 -35.83 -4.42
C PRO A 188 15.07 -34.83 -5.18
N ALA A 189 15.38 -35.10 -6.45
CA ALA A 189 16.17 -34.19 -7.29
C ALA A 189 15.45 -32.87 -7.57
N GLU A 190 14.13 -32.91 -7.75
CA GLU A 190 13.30 -31.70 -7.91
C GLU A 190 13.39 -30.79 -6.67
N ILE A 191 13.42 -31.35 -5.46
CA ILE A 191 13.58 -30.56 -4.23
C ILE A 191 14.93 -29.81 -4.23
N LEU A 192 16.02 -30.46 -4.65
CA LEU A 192 17.35 -29.83 -4.71
C LEU A 192 17.37 -28.66 -5.71
N LEU A 193 16.76 -28.84 -6.89
CA LEU A 193 16.66 -27.78 -7.90
C LEU A 193 15.70 -26.67 -7.50
N ASP A 194 14.62 -26.99 -6.78
CA ASP A 194 13.70 -26.01 -6.21
C ASP A 194 14.42 -25.12 -5.17
N GLU A 195 15.23 -25.71 -4.28
CA GLU A 195 16.06 -24.96 -3.33
C GLU A 195 17.05 -24.04 -4.05
N LEU A 196 17.77 -24.56 -5.05
CA LEU A 196 18.76 -23.80 -5.81
C LEU A 196 18.11 -22.66 -6.61
N LEU A 197 17.00 -22.93 -7.30
CA LEU A 197 16.26 -21.89 -8.03
C LEU A 197 15.72 -20.83 -7.07
N ALA A 198 15.22 -21.23 -5.89
CA ALA A 198 14.80 -20.29 -4.86
C ALA A 198 15.97 -19.41 -4.36
N GLU A 199 17.16 -19.96 -4.19
CA GLU A 199 18.36 -19.19 -3.82
C GLU A 199 18.76 -18.19 -4.90
N VAL A 200 18.68 -18.58 -6.18
CA VAL A 200 18.90 -17.68 -7.33
C VAL A 200 17.85 -16.57 -7.37
N MET A 201 16.55 -16.90 -7.29
CA MET A 201 15.47 -15.90 -7.34
C MET A 201 15.53 -14.88 -6.19
N ASN A 202 16.12 -15.25 -5.05
CA ASN A 202 16.36 -14.33 -3.93
C ASN A 202 17.49 -13.32 -4.18
N ARG A 203 18.25 -13.45 -5.27
CA ARG A 203 19.31 -12.50 -5.65
C ARG A 203 18.72 -11.35 -6.46
N PRO A 204 18.87 -10.08 -6.04
CA PRO A 204 18.26 -8.94 -6.74
C PRO A 204 18.63 -8.87 -8.22
N ALA A 205 19.90 -9.11 -8.57
CA ALA A 205 20.37 -9.08 -9.95
C ALA A 205 19.77 -10.21 -10.81
N ALA A 206 19.66 -11.42 -10.26
CA ALA A 206 19.03 -12.55 -10.96
C ALA A 206 17.53 -12.30 -11.18
N LEU A 207 16.84 -11.81 -10.14
CA LEU A 207 15.43 -11.47 -10.22
C LEU A 207 15.17 -10.39 -11.27
N ASN A 208 16.01 -9.35 -11.31
CA ASN A 208 15.90 -8.28 -12.30
C ASN A 208 16.14 -8.78 -13.72
N ALA A 209 17.05 -9.73 -13.92
CA ALA A 209 17.24 -10.35 -15.23
C ALA A 209 15.98 -11.09 -15.72
N VAL A 210 15.18 -11.64 -14.80
CA VAL A 210 13.89 -12.28 -15.12
C VAL A 210 12.76 -11.26 -15.29
N LEU A 211 12.68 -10.24 -14.44
CA LEU A 211 11.53 -9.33 -14.41
C LEU A 211 11.63 -8.11 -15.31
N ASP A 212 12.84 -7.65 -15.64
CA ASP A 212 13.23 -6.33 -16.20
C ASP A 212 13.87 -5.41 -15.12
N PRO A 213 15.13 -4.97 -15.29
CA PRO A 213 15.79 -3.99 -14.42
C PRO A 213 15.09 -2.62 -14.34
N ALA A 214 14.36 -2.20 -15.38
CA ALA A 214 13.65 -0.92 -15.42
C ALA A 214 12.25 -0.98 -14.80
N ALA A 215 11.79 -2.18 -14.40
CA ALA A 215 10.46 -2.36 -13.85
C ALA A 215 10.28 -1.62 -12.52
N THR A 216 9.18 -0.87 -12.41
CA THR A 216 8.74 -0.26 -11.16
C THR A 216 8.39 -1.34 -10.12
N ALA A 217 8.34 -0.98 -8.84
CA ALA A 217 7.92 -1.92 -7.79
C ALA A 217 6.51 -2.46 -8.04
N GLU A 218 5.61 -1.63 -8.59
CA GLU A 218 4.30 -2.07 -9.05
C GLU A 218 4.40 -3.19 -10.11
N ALA A 219 5.14 -2.93 -11.20
CA ALA A 219 5.29 -3.87 -12.31
C ALA A 219 5.91 -5.19 -11.85
N ARG A 220 6.95 -5.12 -10.99
CA ARG A 220 7.60 -6.30 -10.39
C ARG A 220 6.62 -7.16 -9.61
N ILE A 221 5.81 -6.56 -8.74
CA ILE A 221 4.81 -7.28 -7.94
C ILE A 221 3.78 -7.95 -8.86
N ILE A 222 3.26 -7.22 -9.84
CA ILE A 222 2.25 -7.75 -10.77
C ILE A 222 2.82 -8.91 -11.59
N LEU A 223 4.05 -8.78 -12.11
CA LEU A 223 4.74 -9.84 -12.86
C LEU A 223 4.95 -11.10 -12.01
N LEU A 224 5.44 -10.94 -10.78
CA LEU A 224 5.62 -12.06 -9.85
C LEU A 224 4.30 -12.79 -9.58
N ILE A 225 3.23 -12.05 -9.31
CA ILE A 225 1.90 -12.62 -9.06
C ILE A 225 1.39 -13.35 -10.31
N ALA A 226 1.54 -12.76 -11.51
CA ALA A 226 1.13 -13.37 -12.75
C ALA A 226 1.86 -14.71 -13.01
N MET A 227 3.18 -14.74 -12.84
CA MET A 227 3.99 -15.96 -12.96
C MET A 227 3.58 -17.03 -11.95
N LEU A 228 3.36 -16.64 -10.68
CA LEU A 228 2.95 -17.57 -9.62
C LEU A 228 1.57 -18.18 -9.88
N ARG A 229 0.66 -17.41 -10.50
CA ARG A 229 -0.72 -17.84 -10.78
C ARG A 229 -0.90 -18.48 -12.16
N ARG A 230 0.16 -18.52 -12.98
CA ARG A 230 0.08 -18.98 -14.37
C ARG A 230 -0.90 -18.12 -15.19
N GLU A 231 -0.98 -16.83 -14.88
CA GLU A 231 -1.78 -15.84 -15.62
C GLU A 231 -0.99 -15.27 -16.81
N PRO A 232 -1.66 -14.65 -17.80
CA PRO A 232 -0.99 -13.91 -18.86
C PRO A 232 -0.01 -12.89 -18.29
N ILE A 233 1.25 -12.97 -18.71
CA ILE A 233 2.33 -12.12 -18.20
C ILE A 233 2.26 -10.78 -18.93
N PRO A 234 2.09 -9.65 -18.21
CA PRO A 234 2.05 -8.33 -18.83
C PRO A 234 3.43 -7.86 -19.31
N GLY A 235 3.44 -6.89 -20.22
CA GLY A 235 4.65 -6.24 -20.72
C GLY A 235 5.33 -6.99 -21.88
N GLU A 236 6.53 -6.51 -22.26
CA GLU A 236 7.28 -7.08 -23.37
C GLU A 236 7.74 -8.51 -23.08
N PRO A 237 7.66 -9.46 -24.04
CA PRO A 237 8.18 -10.81 -23.89
C PRO A 237 9.66 -10.83 -23.50
N SER A 238 10.03 -11.75 -22.62
CA SER A 238 11.42 -11.95 -22.20
C SER A 238 11.71 -13.45 -22.22
N PRO A 239 12.66 -13.94 -23.05
CA PRO A 239 12.93 -15.36 -23.16
C PRO A 239 13.24 -16.03 -21.81
N LEU A 240 14.01 -15.35 -20.95
CA LEU A 240 14.36 -15.85 -19.64
C LEU A 240 13.15 -15.90 -18.70
N ARG A 241 12.27 -14.90 -18.78
CA ARG A 241 11.02 -14.86 -18.02
C ARG A 241 10.08 -15.96 -18.44
N ASP A 242 9.92 -16.16 -19.74
CA ASP A 242 9.05 -17.17 -20.32
C ASP A 242 9.55 -18.58 -19.99
N LEU A 243 10.88 -18.75 -19.94
CA LEU A 243 11.53 -19.97 -19.47
C LEU A 243 11.16 -20.29 -18.02
N VAL A 244 11.33 -19.33 -17.09
CA VAL A 244 10.99 -19.50 -15.68
C VAL A 244 9.49 -19.70 -15.48
N ALA A 245 8.66 -18.90 -16.14
CA ALA A 245 7.21 -19.02 -16.08
C ALA A 245 6.72 -20.37 -16.63
N GLY A 246 7.31 -20.86 -17.72
CA GLY A 246 7.01 -22.17 -18.29
C GLY A 246 7.31 -23.32 -17.32
N VAL A 247 8.40 -23.22 -16.56
CA VAL A 247 8.70 -24.19 -15.51
C VAL A 247 7.69 -24.11 -14.36
N LEU A 248 7.37 -22.92 -13.88
CA LEU A 248 6.34 -22.71 -12.85
C LEU A 248 4.93 -23.12 -13.33
N ALA A 249 4.68 -23.15 -14.64
CA ALA A 249 3.43 -23.66 -15.18
C ALA A 249 3.35 -25.20 -15.11
N ARG A 250 4.49 -25.88 -15.30
CA ARG A 250 4.59 -27.35 -15.35
C ARG A 250 4.86 -28.01 -14.00
N ARG A 251 5.42 -27.27 -13.05
CA ARG A 251 5.91 -27.81 -11.76
C ARG A 251 5.39 -27.03 -10.56
N GLU A 252 5.38 -27.69 -9.41
CA GLU A 252 4.93 -27.09 -8.16
C GLU A 252 6.01 -26.23 -7.51
N LEU A 253 7.28 -26.65 -7.47
CA LEU A 253 8.41 -25.86 -6.95
C LEU A 253 8.07 -24.99 -5.71
N PRO A 254 7.57 -25.61 -4.63
CA PRO A 254 7.03 -24.89 -3.49
C PRO A 254 8.02 -23.93 -2.83
N ILE A 255 9.31 -24.25 -2.79
CA ILE A 255 10.33 -23.42 -2.14
C ILE A 255 10.58 -22.15 -2.97
N CYS A 256 10.70 -22.28 -4.28
CA CYS A 256 10.83 -21.16 -5.22
C CYS A 256 9.57 -20.27 -5.20
N ARG A 257 8.37 -20.87 -5.18
CA ARG A 257 7.13 -20.10 -5.06
C ARG A 257 7.07 -19.29 -3.78
N ILE A 258 7.46 -19.87 -2.64
CA ILE A 258 7.51 -19.16 -1.36
C ILE A 258 8.51 -18.01 -1.44
N ALA A 259 9.69 -18.23 -2.03
CA ALA A 259 10.70 -17.18 -2.22
C ALA A 259 10.15 -16.00 -3.06
N MET A 260 9.57 -16.29 -4.23
CA MET A 260 8.97 -15.28 -5.11
C MET A 260 7.79 -14.54 -4.46
N THR A 261 6.95 -15.25 -3.72
CA THR A 261 5.84 -14.65 -2.96
C THR A 261 6.37 -13.71 -1.87
N THR A 262 7.43 -14.12 -1.16
CA THR A 262 8.09 -13.30 -0.14
C THR A 262 8.69 -12.04 -0.74
N LEU A 263 9.25 -12.12 -1.96
CA LEU A 263 9.79 -10.97 -2.68
C LEU A 263 8.68 -9.97 -3.07
N ALA A 264 7.54 -10.44 -3.55
CA ALA A 264 6.38 -9.58 -3.83
C ALA A 264 5.87 -8.87 -2.57
N LEU A 265 5.78 -9.59 -1.44
CA LEU A 265 5.42 -9.01 -0.15
C LEU A 265 6.45 -7.99 0.36
N ARG A 266 7.74 -8.26 0.17
CA ARG A 266 8.82 -7.34 0.54
C ARG A 266 8.71 -6.03 -0.24
N ASP A 267 8.56 -6.11 -1.56
CA ASP A 267 8.45 -4.94 -2.43
C ASP A 267 7.19 -4.12 -2.04
N LEU A 268 6.08 -4.80 -1.73
CA LEU A 268 4.86 -4.18 -1.18
C LEU A 268 5.10 -3.51 0.19
N ALA A 269 5.89 -4.10 1.08
CA ALA A 269 6.14 -3.57 2.42
C ALA A 269 7.07 -2.33 2.47
N THR A 270 7.84 -2.07 1.39
CA THR A 270 8.79 -0.95 1.35
C THR A 270 8.12 0.42 1.48
N SER A 271 8.91 1.45 1.80
CA SER A 271 8.47 2.86 1.77
C SER A 271 8.65 3.55 0.43
N HIS A 272 9.37 2.92 -0.50
CA HIS A 272 9.52 3.44 -1.85
C HIS A 272 8.19 3.42 -2.59
N ARG A 273 7.98 4.39 -3.48
CA ARG A 273 6.80 4.47 -4.35
C ARG A 273 6.67 3.20 -5.20
N LEU A 274 5.43 2.79 -5.44
CA LEU A 274 5.12 1.70 -6.36
C LEU A 274 5.31 2.13 -7.82
N THR A 275 4.97 3.38 -8.13
CA THR A 275 5.00 3.94 -9.50
C THR A 275 5.93 5.14 -9.63
N SER A 276 5.91 5.77 -10.81
CA SER A 276 6.48 7.11 -11.05
C SER A 276 5.80 8.20 -10.22
N SER A 277 6.45 9.36 -10.16
CA SER A 277 6.43 10.37 -9.09
C SER A 277 5.08 11.01 -8.71
N LYS A 278 4.02 10.89 -9.51
CA LYS A 278 2.76 11.59 -9.26
C LYS A 278 1.90 10.85 -8.21
N PRO A 279 1.25 11.56 -7.26
CA PRO A 279 0.36 10.94 -6.28
C PRO A 279 -0.79 10.13 -6.91
N ASP A 280 -1.37 10.59 -8.01
CA ASP A 280 -2.49 9.88 -8.65
C ASP A 280 -2.04 8.55 -9.32
N GLU A 281 -0.85 8.56 -9.93
CA GLU A 281 -0.22 7.35 -10.46
C GLU A 281 0.07 6.35 -9.33
N GLU A 282 0.56 6.84 -8.18
CA GLU A 282 0.84 6.01 -6.99
C GLU A 282 -0.44 5.38 -6.45
N LEU A 283 -1.53 6.12 -6.32
CA LEU A 283 -2.84 5.55 -5.92
C LEU A 283 -3.33 4.51 -6.93
N GLY A 284 -3.14 4.76 -8.22
CA GLY A 284 -3.39 3.78 -9.28
C GLY A 284 -2.60 2.50 -9.09
N GLY A 285 -1.30 2.60 -8.80
CA GLY A 285 -0.43 1.46 -8.55
C GLY A 285 -0.84 0.67 -7.29
N ILE A 286 -1.16 1.36 -6.19
CA ILE A 286 -1.65 0.72 -4.96
C ILE A 286 -2.92 -0.09 -5.27
N ARG A 287 -3.88 0.47 -6.03
CA ARG A 287 -5.11 -0.24 -6.43
C ARG A 287 -4.82 -1.48 -7.27
N ARG A 288 -3.94 -1.38 -8.28
CA ARG A 288 -3.61 -2.51 -9.15
C ARG A 288 -2.89 -3.62 -8.38
N VAL A 289 -1.99 -3.27 -7.47
CA VAL A 289 -1.34 -4.24 -6.57
C VAL A 289 -2.35 -4.88 -5.61
N ALA A 290 -3.24 -4.10 -5.00
CA ALA A 290 -4.30 -4.62 -4.13
C ALA A 290 -5.20 -5.61 -4.89
N ALA A 291 -5.60 -5.27 -6.12
CA ALA A 291 -6.39 -6.15 -6.98
C ALA A 291 -5.63 -7.45 -7.34
N ALA A 292 -4.33 -7.35 -7.62
CA ALA A 292 -3.50 -8.52 -7.94
C ALA A 292 -3.44 -9.52 -6.77
N PHE A 293 -3.26 -9.04 -5.53
CA PHE A 293 -3.31 -9.90 -4.34
C PHE A 293 -4.74 -10.39 -4.01
N GLY A 294 -5.76 -9.54 -4.19
CA GLY A 294 -7.15 -9.84 -3.83
C GLY A 294 -7.80 -10.98 -4.65
N LYS A 295 -7.20 -11.37 -5.77
CA LYS A 295 -7.65 -12.53 -6.57
C LYS A 295 -7.38 -13.89 -5.87
N GLY A 296 -6.72 -13.95 -4.71
CA GLY A 296 -6.49 -15.19 -3.92
C GLY A 296 -5.37 -16.10 -4.45
N GLY A 297 -5.31 -17.38 -4.06
CA GLY A 297 -4.40 -18.37 -4.68
C GLY A 297 -2.90 -18.27 -4.35
N LEU A 298 -2.47 -17.24 -3.61
CA LEU A 298 -1.13 -17.16 -3.02
C LEU A 298 -1.20 -17.61 -1.56
N LYS A 299 -0.16 -18.30 -1.09
CA LYS A 299 -0.04 -18.71 0.33
C LYS A 299 0.43 -17.52 1.19
N VAL A 300 -0.39 -16.48 1.27
CA VAL A 300 -0.14 -15.25 2.04
C VAL A 300 -1.33 -14.91 2.92
N SER A 301 -1.09 -14.18 4.01
CA SER A 301 -2.15 -13.69 4.89
C SER A 301 -2.78 -12.44 4.31
N ASP A 302 -4.10 -12.47 4.09
CA ASP A 302 -4.87 -11.31 3.65
C ASP A 302 -4.76 -10.15 4.64
N GLU A 303 -4.73 -10.44 5.94
CA GLU A 303 -4.53 -9.45 7.00
C GLU A 303 -3.18 -8.73 6.83
N MET A 304 -2.11 -9.48 6.56
CA MET A 304 -0.78 -8.92 6.33
C MET A 304 -0.74 -8.04 5.07
N VAL A 305 -1.32 -8.52 3.96
CA VAL A 305 -1.38 -7.75 2.70
C VAL A 305 -2.18 -6.46 2.92
N ASN A 306 -3.36 -6.54 3.54
CA ASN A 306 -4.21 -5.39 3.83
C ASN A 306 -3.49 -4.36 4.71
N LYS A 307 -2.72 -4.81 5.70
CA LYS A 307 -1.90 -3.93 6.54
C LYS A 307 -0.83 -3.19 5.74
N PHE A 308 -0.18 -3.83 4.77
CA PHE A 308 0.79 -3.14 3.91
C PHE A 308 0.12 -2.16 2.93
N ILE A 309 -1.04 -2.53 2.37
CA ILE A 309 -1.84 -1.67 1.50
C ILE A 309 -2.34 -0.42 2.25
N GLU A 310 -2.87 -0.58 3.46
CA GLU A 310 -3.30 0.53 4.32
C GLU A 310 -2.14 1.48 4.65
N LYS A 311 -0.95 0.95 4.96
CA LYS A 311 0.25 1.76 5.19
C LYS A 311 0.65 2.58 3.97
N ARG A 312 0.48 2.04 2.76
CA ARG A 312 0.76 2.77 1.52
C ARG A 312 -0.27 3.86 1.27
N TYR A 313 -1.57 3.58 1.42
CA TYR A 313 -2.59 4.63 1.31
C TYR A 313 -2.36 5.75 2.33
N SER A 314 -2.00 5.43 3.56
CA SER A 314 -1.69 6.42 4.60
C SER A 314 -0.52 7.35 4.24
N ARG A 315 0.43 6.88 3.42
CA ARG A 315 1.56 7.69 2.93
C ARG A 315 1.21 8.48 1.67
N ALA A 316 0.34 7.92 0.82
CA ALA A 316 -0.06 8.53 -0.44
C ALA A 316 -1.16 9.58 -0.27
N VAL A 317 -1.97 9.49 0.79
CA VAL A 317 -3.10 10.38 1.07
C VAL A 317 -2.80 11.23 2.31
N THR A 318 -2.18 12.38 2.06
CA THR A 318 -1.85 13.39 3.09
C THR A 318 -2.42 14.75 2.71
N MET A 319 -2.58 15.65 3.68
CA MET A 319 -3.03 17.04 3.43
C MET A 319 -2.14 17.78 2.43
N GLU A 320 -0.87 17.41 2.31
CA GLU A 320 0.10 17.99 1.37
C GLU A 320 -0.12 17.48 -0.06
N THR A 321 -0.44 16.19 -0.23
CA THR A 321 -0.68 15.57 -1.55
C THR A 321 -2.09 15.80 -2.08
N LEU A 322 -3.05 16.12 -1.20
CA LEU A 322 -4.47 16.26 -1.56
C LEU A 322 -4.73 17.31 -2.65
N PRO A 323 -4.14 18.52 -2.63
CA PRO A 323 -4.32 19.49 -3.72
C PRO A 323 -3.96 18.94 -5.10
N GLU A 324 -2.93 18.11 -5.20
CA GLU A 324 -2.55 17.45 -6.46
C GLU A 324 -3.55 16.35 -6.84
N LEU A 325 -3.95 15.51 -5.88
CA LEU A 325 -4.90 14.41 -6.08
C LEU A 325 -6.29 14.86 -6.54
N VAL A 326 -6.74 16.03 -6.08
CA VAL A 326 -8.04 16.60 -6.48
C VAL A 326 -7.93 17.56 -7.66
N SER A 327 -6.74 17.72 -8.23
CA SER A 327 -6.41 18.75 -9.23
C SER A 327 -6.75 20.16 -8.72
N GLN A 328 -5.82 20.82 -8.03
CA GLN A 328 -6.06 22.10 -7.34
C GLN A 328 -6.70 23.19 -8.22
N SER A 329 -6.41 23.20 -9.52
CA SER A 329 -6.98 24.13 -10.50
C SER A 329 -8.40 23.78 -10.96
N ALA A 330 -8.92 22.60 -10.59
CA ALA A 330 -10.24 22.15 -10.99
C ALA A 330 -11.37 22.86 -10.22
N PRO A 331 -12.58 22.94 -10.81
CA PRO A 331 -13.77 23.46 -10.13
C PRO A 331 -14.08 22.72 -8.82
N LEU A 332 -14.73 23.40 -7.88
CA LEU A 332 -15.07 22.85 -6.57
C LEU A 332 -15.90 21.55 -6.67
N ALA A 333 -16.87 21.53 -7.58
CA ALA A 333 -17.70 20.33 -7.80
C ALA A 333 -16.86 19.11 -8.21
N PHE A 334 -15.88 19.29 -9.09
CA PHE A 334 -14.96 18.22 -9.50
C PHE A 334 -14.12 17.71 -8.32
N LYS A 335 -13.62 18.62 -7.48
CA LYS A 335 -12.82 18.26 -6.29
C LYS A 335 -13.64 17.41 -5.32
N ILE A 336 -14.89 17.79 -5.07
CA ILE A 336 -15.81 17.04 -4.21
C ILE A 336 -16.07 15.65 -4.78
N ASP A 337 -16.43 15.56 -6.07
CA ASP A 337 -16.66 14.29 -6.75
C ASP A 337 -15.45 13.36 -6.66
N ARG A 338 -14.26 13.92 -6.89
CA ARG A 338 -12.99 13.18 -6.78
C ARG A 338 -12.73 12.68 -5.36
N LEU A 339 -13.00 13.49 -4.33
CA LEU A 339 -12.82 13.08 -2.94
C LEU A 339 -13.76 11.96 -2.53
N VAL A 340 -15.02 11.99 -2.97
CA VAL A 340 -15.98 10.91 -2.71
C VAL A 340 -15.50 9.61 -3.36
N GLU A 341 -15.05 9.66 -4.61
CA GLU A 341 -14.44 8.49 -5.28
C GLU A 341 -13.23 7.96 -4.50
N LEU A 342 -12.36 8.84 -4.03
CA LEU A 342 -11.18 8.45 -3.26
C LEU A 342 -11.57 7.80 -1.93
N VAL A 343 -12.58 8.31 -1.22
CA VAL A 343 -13.05 7.71 0.06
C VAL A 343 -13.50 6.26 -0.12
N ASP A 344 -14.17 5.97 -1.24
CA ASP A 344 -14.64 4.61 -1.54
C ASP A 344 -13.51 3.68 -1.99
N GLN A 345 -12.42 4.20 -2.54
CA GLN A 345 -11.29 3.43 -3.04
C GLN A 345 -10.20 3.14 -2.01
N VAL A 346 -10.01 4.02 -1.02
CA VAL A 346 -8.92 3.86 -0.05
C VAL A 346 -9.21 2.78 0.99
N VAL A 347 -8.16 2.04 1.34
CA VAL A 347 -8.18 1.04 2.41
C VAL A 347 -7.52 1.64 3.66
N GLY A 348 -8.19 1.49 4.80
CA GLY A 348 -7.71 1.96 6.11
C GLY A 348 -8.44 3.17 6.66
N ALA A 349 -8.46 3.30 7.99
CA ALA A 349 -9.19 4.38 8.68
C ALA A 349 -8.46 5.73 8.55
N THR A 350 -7.14 5.73 8.63
CA THR A 350 -6.30 6.94 8.56
C THR A 350 -6.45 7.72 7.25
N PRO A 351 -6.24 7.13 6.05
CA PRO A 351 -6.41 7.86 4.79
C PRO A 351 -7.86 8.32 4.58
N ARG A 352 -8.84 7.53 5.03
CA ARG A 352 -10.26 7.94 4.99
C ARG A 352 -10.53 9.19 5.82
N GLU A 353 -9.99 9.26 7.03
CA GLU A 353 -10.20 10.43 7.89
C GLU A 353 -9.53 11.69 7.31
N VAL A 354 -8.37 11.57 6.67
CA VAL A 354 -7.72 12.69 5.96
C VAL A 354 -8.61 13.21 4.83
N LEU A 355 -9.15 12.32 3.99
CA LEU A 355 -10.08 12.70 2.92
C LEU A 355 -11.34 13.37 3.45
N LEU A 356 -11.93 12.84 4.52
CA LEU A 356 -13.15 13.38 5.13
C LEU A 356 -12.91 14.76 5.76
N LYS A 357 -11.73 14.99 6.37
CA LYS A 357 -11.34 16.30 6.88
C LYS A 357 -11.19 17.32 5.75
N TYR A 358 -10.57 16.94 4.64
CA TYR A 358 -10.43 17.82 3.48
C TYR A 358 -11.77 18.10 2.81
N LEU A 359 -12.65 17.09 2.73
CA LEU A 359 -14.02 17.27 2.25
C LEU A 359 -14.81 18.25 3.12
N LYS A 360 -14.72 18.10 4.45
CA LYS A 360 -15.31 19.06 5.40
C LYS A 360 -14.82 20.49 5.13
N PHE A 361 -13.51 20.67 4.97
CA PHE A 361 -12.94 21.96 4.64
C PHE A 361 -13.52 22.57 3.35
N LEU A 362 -13.78 21.77 2.32
CA LEU A 362 -14.40 22.27 1.07
C LEU A 362 -15.86 22.72 1.25
N PHE A 363 -16.64 22.00 2.05
CA PHE A 363 -18.03 22.37 2.35
C PHE A 363 -18.14 23.60 3.26
N GLU A 364 -17.11 23.88 4.08
CA GLU A 364 -17.06 25.05 4.97
C GLU A 364 -16.54 26.32 4.27
N GLN A 365 -16.27 26.27 2.97
CA GLN A 365 -15.85 27.45 2.20
C GLN A 365 -16.97 28.48 2.10
N ARG A 366 -16.66 29.76 2.35
CA ARG A 366 -17.64 30.86 2.34
C ARG A 366 -18.39 30.98 1.01
N ASP A 367 -17.70 30.71 -0.10
CA ASP A 367 -18.23 30.82 -1.45
C ASP A 367 -18.72 29.47 -2.02
N PHE A 368 -18.90 28.44 -1.16
CA PHE A 368 -19.31 27.08 -1.57
C PHE A 368 -20.51 27.06 -2.51
N GLU A 369 -21.64 27.67 -2.12
CA GLU A 369 -22.86 27.64 -2.95
C GLU A 369 -22.63 28.29 -4.32
N LYS A 370 -21.92 29.41 -4.34
CA LYS A 370 -21.60 30.15 -5.56
C LYS A 370 -20.71 29.32 -6.49
N ASP A 371 -19.70 28.66 -5.94
CA ASP A 371 -18.77 27.85 -6.71
C ASP A 371 -19.44 26.57 -7.25
N ILE A 372 -20.37 25.98 -6.49
CA ILE A 372 -21.20 24.85 -6.95
C ILE A 372 -22.19 25.28 -8.05
N MET A 373 -22.78 26.48 -7.93
CA MET A 373 -23.70 27.03 -8.93
C MET A 373 -23.01 27.50 -10.22
N THR A 374 -21.69 27.36 -10.34
CA THR A 374 -20.93 27.82 -11.51
C THR A 374 -21.14 26.87 -12.71
N GLY A 375 -21.77 27.35 -13.78
CA GLY A 375 -22.04 26.58 -14.99
C GLY A 375 -22.58 27.44 -16.15
N LYS A 376 -22.75 26.82 -17.33
CA LYS A 376 -23.27 27.50 -18.53
C LYS A 376 -24.74 27.87 -18.41
N ASP A 377 -25.54 26.99 -17.82
CA ASP A 377 -26.99 27.12 -17.65
C ASP A 377 -27.46 26.29 -16.43
N ASP A 378 -28.69 26.56 -15.96
CA ASP A 378 -29.24 25.95 -14.75
C ASP A 378 -29.51 24.45 -14.90
N ALA A 379 -29.93 24.01 -16.09
CA ALA A 379 -30.16 22.60 -16.36
C ALA A 379 -28.87 21.78 -16.23
N THR A 380 -27.74 22.33 -16.69
CA THR A 380 -26.43 21.70 -16.59
C THR A 380 -25.95 21.64 -15.13
N VAL A 381 -26.18 22.69 -14.34
CA VAL A 381 -25.79 22.71 -12.92
C VAL A 381 -26.67 21.75 -12.12
N GLU A 382 -27.99 21.76 -12.35
CA GLU A 382 -28.95 20.85 -11.75
C GLU A 382 -28.56 19.39 -12.00
N ALA A 383 -28.32 19.00 -13.26
CA ALA A 383 -27.92 17.64 -13.61
C ALA A 383 -26.62 17.20 -12.92
N LYS A 384 -25.62 18.10 -12.81
CA LYS A 384 -24.36 17.82 -12.10
C LYS A 384 -24.60 17.62 -10.60
N LEU A 385 -25.44 18.45 -10.00
CA LEU A 385 -25.73 18.39 -8.58
C LEU A 385 -26.54 17.15 -8.21
N GLU A 386 -27.49 16.75 -9.05
CA GLU A 386 -28.21 15.48 -8.93
C GLU A 386 -27.27 14.28 -9.03
N ALA A 387 -26.32 14.29 -9.98
CA ALA A 387 -25.31 13.25 -10.10
C ALA A 387 -24.42 13.16 -8.85
N MET A 388 -24.02 14.31 -8.30
CA MET A 388 -23.23 14.39 -7.07
C MET A 388 -24.02 13.85 -5.86
N ILE A 389 -25.29 14.25 -5.70
CA ILE A 389 -26.18 13.74 -4.65
C ILE A 389 -26.28 12.22 -4.73
N LYS A 390 -26.54 11.68 -5.93
CA LYS A 390 -26.62 10.23 -6.14
C LYS A 390 -25.30 9.53 -5.79
N ARG A 391 -24.15 10.16 -6.04
CA ARG A 391 -22.84 9.62 -5.67
C ARG A 391 -22.64 9.60 -4.15
N PHE A 392 -23.01 10.68 -3.45
CA PHE A 392 -22.98 10.73 -1.99
C PHE A 392 -23.87 9.67 -1.37
N GLU A 393 -25.10 9.48 -1.88
CA GLU A 393 -26.04 8.46 -1.41
C GLU A 393 -25.45 7.05 -1.46
N ASN A 394 -24.66 6.75 -2.52
CA ASN A 394 -24.02 5.46 -2.72
C ASN A 394 -22.64 5.32 -2.06
N SER A 395 -22.11 6.40 -1.45
CA SER A 395 -20.78 6.38 -0.84
C SER A 395 -20.73 5.56 0.45
N THR A 396 -19.53 5.04 0.74
CA THR A 396 -19.21 4.27 1.96
C THR A 396 -18.92 5.15 3.19
N MET A 397 -19.27 6.44 3.12
CA MET A 397 -19.05 7.41 4.18
C MET A 397 -19.88 7.13 5.44
N PRO A 398 -19.41 7.58 6.63
CA PRO A 398 -20.21 7.55 7.85
C PRO A 398 -21.57 8.25 7.68
N GLN A 399 -22.64 7.61 8.13
CA GLN A 399 -24.03 8.05 7.89
C GLN A 399 -24.29 9.49 8.33
N THR A 400 -23.76 9.91 9.48
CA THR A 400 -23.92 11.27 10.02
C THR A 400 -23.30 12.33 9.12
N ARG A 401 -22.05 12.10 8.66
CA ARG A 401 -21.36 13.00 7.73
C ARG A 401 -22.05 13.02 6.36
N ARG A 402 -22.44 11.86 5.84
CA ARG A 402 -23.16 11.73 4.57
C ARG A 402 -24.48 12.49 4.59
N ALA A 403 -25.27 12.36 5.66
CA ALA A 403 -26.54 13.08 5.79
C ALA A 403 -26.35 14.60 5.78
N HIS A 404 -25.35 15.10 6.50
CA HIS A 404 -25.02 16.52 6.55
C HIS A 404 -24.65 17.09 5.18
N TYR A 405 -23.80 16.41 4.40
CA TYR A 405 -23.43 16.86 3.06
C TYR A 405 -24.60 16.79 2.07
N LEU A 406 -25.44 15.75 2.16
CA LEU A 406 -26.63 15.62 1.34
C LEU A 406 -27.65 16.74 1.59
N GLU A 407 -27.82 17.16 2.85
CA GLU A 407 -28.68 18.28 3.21
C GLU A 407 -28.22 19.57 2.53
N GLN A 408 -26.93 19.89 2.60
CA GLN A 408 -26.37 21.08 1.96
C GLN A 408 -26.52 21.05 0.43
N LEU A 409 -26.19 19.93 -0.21
CA LEU A 409 -26.33 19.78 -1.67
C LEU A 409 -27.79 19.89 -2.12
N ARG A 410 -28.73 19.26 -1.39
CA ARG A 410 -30.16 19.38 -1.68
C ARG A 410 -30.68 20.80 -1.47
N GLY A 411 -30.14 21.53 -0.49
CA GLY A 411 -30.41 22.94 -0.29
C GLY A 411 -30.04 23.79 -1.50
N VAL A 412 -28.84 23.56 -2.07
CA VAL A 412 -28.39 24.23 -3.31
C VAL A 412 -29.28 23.85 -4.50
N LEU A 413 -29.64 22.56 -4.63
CA LEU A 413 -30.52 22.07 -5.70
C LEU A 413 -31.89 22.74 -5.66
N ASN A 414 -32.48 22.85 -4.48
CA ASN A 414 -33.77 23.49 -4.28
C ASN A 414 -33.74 24.98 -4.65
N LYS A 415 -32.63 25.69 -4.38
CA LYS A 415 -32.44 27.10 -4.78
C LYS A 415 -32.39 27.25 -6.31
N ILE A 416 -31.74 26.32 -7.01
CA ILE A 416 -31.69 26.33 -8.49
C ILE A 416 -33.10 26.10 -9.05
N ARG A 417 -33.81 25.08 -8.56
CA ARG A 417 -35.18 24.74 -9.00
C ARG A 417 -36.20 25.85 -8.73
N SER A 418 -36.03 26.61 -7.65
CA SER A 418 -36.89 27.75 -7.34
C SER A 418 -36.53 29.02 -8.13
N GLY A 419 -35.48 29.00 -8.96
CA GLY A 419 -34.96 30.17 -9.67
C GLY A 419 -34.32 31.21 -8.73
N ASP A 420 -34.00 30.82 -7.49
CA ASP A 420 -33.50 31.71 -6.45
C ASP A 420 -31.97 31.81 -6.47
N ARG A 421 -31.44 32.56 -7.44
CA ARG A 421 -29.99 32.90 -7.55
C ARG A 421 -29.53 33.98 -6.55
N ARG A 422 -30.31 34.25 -5.51
CA ARG A 422 -30.16 35.49 -4.74
C ARG A 422 -29.07 35.34 -3.66
N ASN A 423 -27.96 36.05 -3.84
CA ASN A 423 -26.82 36.12 -2.90
C ASN A 423 -27.08 36.99 -1.64
N GLY A 424 -28.33 37.12 -1.19
CA GLY A 424 -28.65 37.86 0.02
C GLY A 424 -30.14 37.92 0.33
N GLY A 425 -30.49 37.66 1.59
CA GLY A 425 -31.84 37.86 2.09
C GLY A 425 -32.23 39.33 1.97
N ARG A 426 -33.45 39.61 1.47
CA ARG A 426 -34.01 40.96 1.51
C ARG A 426 -34.48 41.25 2.92
N ALA A 427 -34.08 42.39 3.46
CA ALA A 427 -34.79 42.94 4.61
C ALA A 427 -36.15 43.45 4.11
N GLY A 428 -37.24 43.02 4.76
CA GLY A 428 -38.52 43.68 4.59
C GLY A 428 -38.36 45.14 5.02
N ALA A 429 -38.76 46.07 4.16
CA ALA A 429 -38.69 47.48 4.50
C ALA A 429 -39.73 47.77 5.59
N ALA A 430 -39.33 48.47 6.65
CA ALA A 430 -40.26 48.96 7.66
C ALA A 430 -41.13 50.07 7.05
N ALA A 431 -42.31 50.32 7.63
CA ALA A 431 -43.22 51.38 7.15
C ALA A 431 -42.59 52.79 7.10
N ALA A 432 -41.48 52.99 7.81
CA ALA A 432 -40.74 54.25 7.84
C ALA A 432 -39.60 54.33 6.80
N ASP A 433 -39.26 53.24 6.11
CA ASP A 433 -38.15 53.17 5.16
C ASP A 433 -38.55 53.75 3.79
N TYR A 434 -37.63 54.48 3.16
CA TYR A 434 -37.92 55.18 1.91
C TYR A 434 -36.70 55.43 1.06
N VAL A 435 -36.97 55.75 -0.20
CA VAL A 435 -36.03 56.26 -1.19
C VAL A 435 -36.41 57.70 -1.49
N MET A 436 -35.48 58.64 -1.38
CA MET A 436 -35.63 59.97 -1.97
C MET A 436 -35.30 59.86 -3.45
N PHE A 437 -36.30 60.12 -4.28
CA PHE A 437 -36.19 60.12 -5.73
C PHE A 437 -36.81 61.40 -6.27
N ASP A 438 -36.05 62.16 -7.05
CA ASP A 438 -36.48 63.45 -7.63
C ASP A 438 -37.05 64.45 -6.60
N GLY A 439 -36.46 64.48 -5.40
CA GLY A 439 -36.91 65.32 -4.28
C GLY A 439 -38.12 64.79 -3.52
N GLU A 440 -38.76 63.72 -3.99
CA GLU A 440 -39.92 63.11 -3.34
C GLU A 440 -39.55 61.89 -2.49
N ARG A 441 -40.32 61.69 -1.41
CA ARG A 441 -40.18 60.53 -0.54
C ARG A 441 -41.03 59.37 -1.06
N VAL A 442 -40.37 58.34 -1.59
CA VAL A 442 -41.02 57.15 -2.12
C VAL A 442 -40.86 55.97 -1.14
N PRO A 443 -41.95 55.28 -0.75
CA PRO A 443 -41.87 54.13 0.15
C PRO A 443 -40.96 53.04 -0.40
N LEU A 444 -40.06 52.54 0.45
CA LEU A 444 -39.27 51.35 0.15
C LEU A 444 -40.11 50.11 0.47
N ARG A 445 -40.15 49.14 -0.46
CA ARG A 445 -40.90 47.89 -0.31
C ARG A 445 -40.00 46.77 0.18
N ASN A 446 -38.81 46.66 -0.40
CA ASN A 446 -37.77 45.78 0.08
C ASN A 446 -36.40 46.29 -0.38
N TRP A 447 -35.35 45.84 0.30
CA TRP A 447 -33.98 46.13 -0.09
C TRP A 447 -33.05 44.97 0.28
N SER A 448 -31.88 44.98 -0.35
CA SER A 448 -30.78 44.04 -0.12
C SER A 448 -29.46 44.80 -0.27
N THR A 449 -28.33 44.13 -0.13
CA THR A 449 -27.00 44.74 -0.33
C THR A 449 -26.72 45.22 -1.76
N VAL A 450 -27.52 44.81 -2.75
CA VAL A 450 -27.28 45.09 -4.18
C VAL A 450 -28.50 45.62 -4.93
N GLY A 451 -29.66 45.73 -4.28
CA GLY A 451 -30.89 46.11 -4.96
C GLY A 451 -31.97 46.70 -4.05
N LEU A 452 -32.81 47.55 -4.65
CA LEU A 452 -33.92 48.28 -4.06
C LEU A 452 -35.21 47.96 -4.82
N LEU A 453 -36.32 47.90 -4.09
CA LEU A 453 -37.67 47.97 -4.65
C LEU A 453 -38.42 49.10 -3.94
N PHE A 454 -38.88 50.09 -4.67
CA PHE A 454 -39.57 51.26 -4.11
C PHE A 454 -40.73 51.69 -5.02
N GLY A 455 -41.77 52.27 -4.44
CA GLY A 455 -42.95 52.74 -5.16
C GLY A 455 -44.13 53.06 -4.24
N PRO A 456 -45.16 53.77 -4.74
CA PRO A 456 -45.38 54.09 -6.16
C PRO A 456 -44.56 55.29 -6.65
N VAL A 457 -44.09 55.24 -7.90
CA VAL A 457 -43.45 56.33 -8.65
C VAL A 457 -44.33 56.63 -9.87
N ALA A 458 -44.75 57.89 -10.03
CA ALA A 458 -45.61 58.30 -11.14
C ALA A 458 -44.87 58.33 -12.50
N ALA A 459 -43.56 58.51 -12.48
CA ALA A 459 -42.72 58.52 -13.67
C ALA A 459 -42.51 57.10 -14.22
N GLN A 460 -42.75 56.92 -15.52
CA GLN A 460 -42.46 55.67 -16.22
C GLN A 460 -40.95 55.58 -16.53
N LEU A 461 -40.22 54.81 -15.72
CA LEU A 461 -38.78 54.65 -15.84
C LEU A 461 -38.40 53.51 -16.79
N LYS A 462 -37.39 53.71 -17.62
CA LYS A 462 -36.92 52.69 -18.58
C LYS A 462 -35.90 51.75 -17.94
N PRO A 463 -35.83 50.48 -18.36
CA PRO A 463 -34.70 49.61 -18.03
C PRO A 463 -33.36 50.27 -18.37
N ASP A 464 -32.34 50.02 -17.56
CA ASP A 464 -30.99 50.58 -17.62
C ASP A 464 -30.87 52.10 -17.38
N GLN A 465 -31.97 52.76 -17.04
CA GLN A 465 -31.93 54.16 -16.61
C GLN A 465 -31.21 54.30 -15.27
N LYS A 466 -30.24 55.21 -15.20
CA LYS A 466 -29.53 55.55 -13.97
C LYS A 466 -30.26 56.65 -13.21
N LEU A 467 -30.44 56.45 -11.92
CA LEU A 467 -31.10 57.35 -10.98
C LEU A 467 -30.13 57.70 -9.86
N ARG A 468 -30.14 58.95 -9.41
CA ARG A 468 -29.53 59.30 -8.13
C ARG A 468 -30.61 59.22 -7.05
N VAL A 469 -30.33 58.47 -5.99
CA VAL A 469 -31.28 58.24 -4.91
C VAL A 469 -30.60 58.37 -3.56
N VAL A 470 -31.36 58.78 -2.55
CA VAL A 470 -30.93 58.69 -1.14
C VAL A 470 -31.78 57.63 -0.47
N VAL A 471 -31.16 56.59 0.06
CA VAL A 471 -31.86 55.48 0.72
C VAL A 471 -31.83 55.71 2.22
N ARG A 472 -32.99 55.64 2.87
CA ARG A 472 -33.14 55.66 4.33
C ARG A 472 -33.83 54.40 4.80
N VAL A 473 -33.12 53.61 5.60
CA VAL A 473 -33.60 52.34 6.14
C VAL A 473 -33.30 52.23 7.63
N ARG A 474 -34.17 51.58 8.41
CA ARG A 474 -33.79 51.16 9.77
C ARG A 474 -33.10 49.80 9.72
N THR A 475 -31.96 49.74 10.39
CA THR A 475 -31.25 48.49 10.67
C THR A 475 -31.38 48.15 12.15
N ASP A 476 -31.01 46.93 12.50
CA ASP A 476 -30.80 46.48 13.88
C ASP A 476 -29.80 47.37 14.65
N ARG A 477 -28.88 48.03 13.93
CA ARG A 477 -27.87 48.95 14.46
C ARG A 477 -28.30 50.43 14.45
N GLY A 478 -29.55 50.73 14.10
CA GLY A 478 -30.07 52.09 14.02
C GLY A 478 -30.40 52.56 12.59
N PRO A 479 -30.83 53.81 12.42
CA PRO A 479 -31.16 54.37 11.11
C PRO A 479 -29.90 54.52 10.25
N LEU A 480 -29.97 54.03 9.01
CA LEU A 480 -28.92 54.15 8.01
C LEU A 480 -29.41 55.01 6.85
N GLN A 481 -28.60 55.99 6.45
CA GLN A 481 -28.81 56.81 5.26
C GLN A 481 -27.57 56.77 4.37
N PHE A 482 -27.76 56.57 3.07
CA PHE A 482 -26.67 56.64 2.10
C PHE A 482 -27.17 57.11 0.74
N ASP A 483 -26.28 57.78 0.01
CA ASP A 483 -26.48 58.17 -1.38
C ASP A 483 -26.09 57.00 -2.29
N ALA A 484 -26.88 56.75 -3.32
CA ALA A 484 -26.64 55.67 -4.26
C ALA A 484 -26.97 56.07 -5.70
N GLU A 485 -26.24 55.48 -6.64
CA GLU A 485 -26.60 55.44 -8.05
C GLU A 485 -27.36 54.13 -8.30
N ALA A 486 -28.65 54.24 -8.61
CA ALA A 486 -29.54 53.13 -8.86
C ALA A 486 -29.79 52.96 -10.36
N THR A 487 -29.51 51.78 -10.91
CA THR A 487 -29.82 51.41 -12.30
C THR A 487 -31.12 50.61 -12.32
N VAL A 488 -32.13 51.12 -13.03
CA VAL A 488 -33.46 50.50 -13.14
C VAL A 488 -33.35 49.15 -13.84
N VAL A 489 -33.81 48.10 -13.18
CA VAL A 489 -33.92 46.76 -13.75
C VAL A 489 -35.29 46.57 -14.40
N ARG A 490 -36.35 47.05 -13.74
CA ARG A 490 -37.72 47.05 -14.25
C ARG A 490 -38.57 48.09 -13.53
N SER A 491 -39.57 48.63 -14.22
CA SER A 491 -40.62 49.46 -13.65
C SER A 491 -41.98 48.92 -14.11
N GLN A 492 -42.85 48.59 -13.17
CA GLN A 492 -44.17 48.01 -13.43
C GLN A 492 -45.14 48.39 -12.31
N ASP A 493 -46.38 48.76 -12.65
CA ASP A 493 -47.46 49.09 -11.70
C ASP A 493 -47.07 50.16 -10.66
N GLY A 494 -46.23 51.12 -11.07
CA GLY A 494 -45.70 52.18 -10.21
C GLY A 494 -44.55 51.74 -9.30
N GLU A 495 -44.18 50.45 -9.28
CA GLU A 495 -43.00 49.98 -8.56
C GLU A 495 -41.75 50.01 -9.43
N VAL A 496 -40.61 50.33 -8.81
CA VAL A 496 -39.30 50.41 -9.45
C VAL A 496 -38.36 49.44 -8.74
N ALA A 497 -37.89 48.44 -9.47
CA ALA A 497 -36.80 47.58 -9.03
C ALA A 497 -35.49 48.06 -9.65
N ALA A 498 -34.50 48.37 -8.81
CA ALA A 498 -33.21 48.88 -9.25
C ALA A 498 -32.04 48.17 -8.56
N LYS A 499 -30.93 47.98 -9.29
CA LYS A 499 -29.64 47.66 -8.68
C LYS A 499 -28.99 48.96 -8.25
N TYR A 500 -28.29 48.99 -7.12
CA TYR A 500 -27.65 50.22 -6.67
C TYR A 500 -26.17 50.03 -6.33
N GLN A 501 -25.42 51.12 -6.44
CA GLN A 501 -24.06 51.25 -5.93
C GLN A 501 -24.00 52.50 -5.06
N CYS A 502 -23.47 52.39 -3.83
CA CYS A 502 -23.30 53.55 -2.97
C CYS A 502 -22.31 54.52 -3.60
N VAL A 503 -22.66 55.81 -3.61
CA VAL A 503 -21.75 56.88 -4.01
C VAL A 503 -20.92 57.22 -2.78
N ASN A 504 -19.59 57.15 -2.89
CA ASN A 504 -18.58 57.36 -1.84
C ASN A 504 -19.08 58.12 -0.59
N GLN A 505 -19.22 57.43 0.54
CA GLN A 505 -19.11 58.08 1.84
C GLN A 505 -17.63 58.39 2.08
N SER A 506 -17.22 59.64 1.87
CA SER A 506 -16.08 60.16 2.61
C SER A 506 -16.36 59.91 4.09
N HIS A 507 -15.49 59.13 4.73
CA HIS A 507 -15.44 59.00 6.18
C HIS A 507 -15.39 60.41 6.78
N ASP A 508 -16.54 60.91 7.23
CA ASP A 508 -16.57 62.07 8.11
C ASP A 508 -16.18 61.56 9.50
N LYS A 509 -14.97 61.93 9.90
CA LYS A 509 -14.45 61.68 11.23
C LYS A 509 -15.11 62.70 12.17
N GLY A 510 -15.84 62.17 13.15
CA GLY A 510 -15.81 62.71 14.51
C GLY A 510 -17.17 62.87 15.17
N PRO A 511 -17.16 63.21 16.48
CA PRO A 511 -16.05 63.12 17.44
C PRO A 511 -15.83 61.71 18.02
#